data_AF-A0A543I3Q2-F1
#
_entry.id   AF-A0A543I3Q2-F1
#
_cell.length_a   1.000
_cell.length_b   1.000
_cell.length_c   1.000
_cell.angle_alpha   90.00
_cell.angle_beta   90.00
_cell.angle_gamma   90.00
#
_symmetry.space_group_name_H-M   'P 1'
#
loop_
_entity.id
_entity.type
_entity.pdbx_description
1 polymer ?
#
loop_
_entity_poly.entity_id
_entity_poly.type
_entity_poly.pdbx_seq_one_letter_code
_entity_poly.pdbx_strand_id
1 'polypeptide(L)'
;MNNTNEINELIQMRVDDATSIAAQLLEKIAEHDEWHNVLDTGLKKHGKAFTAFLLVPQATARNVEDIVELFQRAFVLADYRNEHYAREALLAELGWERARETANRELGDLGLLTWDEAELQGAIADRYTFISTYDGCYVFDRHVLIPENER
;
A
#
# COMPACT_ATOMS: atom_id res chain seq x y z
N MET A 1 -15.02 -24.94 16.00
CA MET A 1 -13.66 -24.78 16.57
C MET A 1 -12.56 -24.74 15.49
N ASN A 2 -12.84 -24.38 14.22
CA ASN A 2 -11.83 -24.33 13.14
C ASN A 2 -11.23 -22.94 12.86
N ASN A 3 -11.92 -21.87 13.23
CA ASN A 3 -11.59 -20.51 12.79
C ASN A 3 -10.24 -20.00 13.34
N THR A 4 -9.85 -20.42 14.55
CA THR A 4 -8.59 -19.98 15.16
C THR A 4 -7.36 -20.60 14.50
N ASN A 5 -7.45 -21.84 14.00
CA ASN A 5 -6.32 -22.47 13.30
C ASN A 5 -6.13 -21.84 11.92
N GLU A 6 -7.22 -21.59 11.19
CA GLU A 6 -7.18 -20.92 9.88
C GLU A 6 -6.61 -19.49 9.99
N ILE A 7 -7.00 -18.73 11.02
CA ILE A 7 -6.44 -17.40 11.29
C ILE A 7 -4.94 -17.47 11.61
N ASN A 8 -4.50 -18.44 12.42
CA ASN A 8 -3.09 -18.59 12.78
C ASN A 8 -2.23 -18.98 11.57
N GLU A 9 -2.72 -19.87 10.71
CA GLU A 9 -2.05 -20.25 9.46
C GLU A 9 -1.92 -19.06 8.51
N LEU A 10 -2.98 -18.26 8.37
CA LEU A 10 -2.96 -17.04 7.56
C LEU A 10 -1.96 -16.02 8.10
N ILE A 11 -1.92 -15.83 9.43
CA ILE A 11 -0.94 -14.93 10.07
C ILE A 11 0.48 -15.44 9.81
N GLN A 12 0.74 -16.73 9.98
CA GLN A 12 2.06 -17.31 9.77
C GLN A 12 2.53 -17.12 8.32
N MET A 13 1.68 -17.40 7.34
CA MET A 13 2.00 -17.19 5.92
C MET A 13 2.34 -15.72 5.63
N ARG A 14 1.57 -14.77 6.16
CA ARG A 14 1.87 -13.33 5.99
C ARG A 14 3.18 -12.92 6.63
N VAL A 15 3.53 -13.50 7.78
CA VAL A 15 4.82 -13.26 8.45
C VAL A 15 5.97 -13.83 7.62
N ASP A 16 5.82 -15.03 7.08
CA ASP A 16 6.83 -15.69 6.27
C ASP A 16 7.10 -14.89 4.99
N ASP A 17 6.05 -14.42 4.31
CA ASP A 17 6.15 -13.56 3.11
C ASP A 17 6.90 -12.26 3.42
N ALA A 18 6.50 -11.54 4.48
CA ALA A 18 7.13 -10.29 4.87
C ALA A 18 8.61 -10.48 5.24
N THR A 19 8.91 -11.58 5.94
CA THR A 19 10.29 -11.92 6.33
C THR A 19 11.14 -12.26 5.10
N SER A 20 10.59 -13.01 4.14
CA SER A 20 11.27 -13.35 2.90
C SER A 20 11.61 -12.11 2.07
N ILE A 21 10.66 -11.18 1.92
CA ILE A 21 10.88 -9.93 1.19
C ILE A 21 11.96 -9.08 1.87
N ALA A 22 11.89 -8.96 3.19
CA ALA A 22 12.90 -8.21 3.95
C ALA A 22 14.30 -8.83 3.81
N ALA A 23 14.41 -10.17 3.84
CA ALA A 23 15.66 -10.88 3.64
C ALA A 23 16.25 -10.62 2.24
N GLN A 24 15.44 -10.74 1.19
CA GLN A 24 15.86 -10.46 -0.19
C GLN A 24 16.33 -9.01 -0.37
N LEU A 25 15.66 -8.06 0.27
CA LEU A 25 16.07 -6.66 0.25
C LEU A 25 17.44 -6.47 0.94
N LEU A 26 17.64 -7.09 2.10
CA LEU A 26 18.91 -7.02 2.82
C LEU A 26 20.06 -7.65 2.03
N GLU A 27 19.82 -8.78 1.38
CA GLU A 27 20.79 -9.41 0.46
C GLU A 27 21.14 -8.48 -0.69
N LYS A 28 20.13 -7.89 -1.37
CA LYS A 28 20.37 -6.90 -2.44
C LYS A 28 21.21 -5.71 -1.97
N ILE A 29 20.91 -5.17 -0.79
CA ILE A 29 21.68 -4.06 -0.22
C ILE A 29 23.12 -4.49 0.04
N ALA A 30 23.34 -5.69 0.59
CA ALA A 30 24.67 -6.19 0.92
C ALA A 30 25.53 -6.51 -0.32
N GLU A 31 24.90 -6.90 -1.43
CA GLU A 31 25.59 -7.28 -2.67
C GLU A 31 25.82 -6.11 -3.63
N HIS A 32 25.07 -5.01 -3.47
CA HIS A 32 25.05 -3.90 -4.42
C HIS A 32 25.15 -2.52 -3.74
N ASP A 33 26.31 -1.86 -3.83
CA ASP A 33 26.60 -0.54 -3.23
C ASP A 33 25.61 0.57 -3.65
N GLU A 34 25.04 0.47 -4.84
CA GLU A 34 24.00 1.38 -5.35
C GLU A 34 22.73 1.38 -4.48
N TRP A 35 22.36 0.22 -3.93
CA TRP A 35 21.21 0.09 -3.03
C TRP A 35 21.46 0.75 -1.68
N HIS A 36 22.71 0.76 -1.20
CA HIS A 36 23.07 1.51 0.01
C HIS A 36 22.82 3.01 -0.17
N ASN A 37 23.24 3.59 -1.30
CA ASN A 37 23.04 5.00 -1.58
C ASN A 37 21.56 5.36 -1.73
N VAL A 38 20.77 4.50 -2.39
CA VAL A 38 19.32 4.69 -2.53
C VAL A 38 18.63 4.59 -1.18
N LEU A 39 18.97 3.61 -0.35
CA LEU A 39 18.41 3.47 0.99
C LEU A 39 18.74 4.68 1.87
N ASP A 40 20.00 5.11 1.91
CA ASP A 40 20.41 6.25 2.74
C ASP A 40 19.74 7.55 2.26
N THR A 41 19.77 7.81 0.95
CA THR A 41 19.16 9.01 0.36
C THR A 41 17.64 9.01 0.55
N GLY A 42 16.98 7.87 0.29
CA GLY A 42 15.55 7.71 0.41
C GLY A 42 15.09 7.83 1.86
N LEU A 43 15.76 7.15 2.79
CA LEU A 43 15.47 7.25 4.22
C LEU A 43 15.66 8.69 4.72
N LYS A 44 16.74 9.37 4.32
CA LYS A 44 17.02 10.75 4.72
C LYS A 44 16.00 11.75 4.19
N LYS A 45 15.50 11.55 2.96
CA LYS A 45 14.55 12.48 2.31
C LYS A 45 13.08 12.19 2.64
N HIS A 46 12.73 10.92 2.75
CA HIS A 46 11.34 10.45 2.76
C HIS A 46 11.00 9.62 4.01
N GLY A 47 11.97 9.38 4.89
CA GLY A 47 11.76 8.73 6.17
C GLY A 47 11.28 7.29 6.04
N LYS A 48 10.47 6.87 7.03
CA LYS A 48 9.99 5.49 7.16
C LYS A 48 9.06 5.05 6.03
N ALA A 49 8.38 5.99 5.38
CA ALA A 49 7.53 5.70 4.23
C ALA A 49 8.33 5.09 3.07
N PHE A 50 9.56 5.55 2.87
CA PHE A 50 10.45 4.95 1.86
C PHE A 50 10.92 3.55 2.27
N THR A 51 11.23 3.33 3.54
CA THR A 51 11.61 1.99 4.01
C THR A 51 10.45 1.00 3.87
N ALA A 52 9.22 1.43 4.17
CA ALA A 52 8.01 0.64 3.96
C ALA A 52 7.75 0.37 2.47
N PHE A 53 8.04 1.33 1.60
CA PHE A 53 7.95 1.17 0.15
C PHE A 53 8.86 0.05 -0.37
N LEU A 54 10.07 -0.09 0.19
CA LEU A 54 10.99 -1.16 -0.19
C LEU A 54 10.53 -2.55 0.26
N LEU A 55 9.50 -2.66 1.11
CA LEU A 55 8.86 -3.95 1.43
C LEU A 55 7.81 -4.37 0.38
N VAL A 56 7.58 -3.54 -0.65
CA VAL A 56 6.69 -3.88 -1.76
C VAL A 56 7.49 -4.70 -2.79
N PRO A 57 7.14 -5.98 -3.06
CA PRO A 57 7.89 -6.82 -3.99
C PRO A 57 8.04 -6.22 -5.39
N GLN A 58 6.99 -5.56 -5.88
CA GLN A 58 6.98 -4.90 -7.19
C GLN A 58 7.93 -3.71 -7.26
N ALA A 59 8.21 -3.06 -6.12
CA ALA A 59 9.18 -1.97 -6.06
C ALA A 59 10.60 -2.53 -6.15
N THR A 60 10.94 -3.53 -5.34
CA THR A 60 12.30 -4.10 -5.29
C THR A 60 12.67 -4.92 -6.53
N ALA A 61 11.70 -5.29 -7.36
CA ALA A 61 11.94 -5.89 -8.67
C ALA A 61 12.42 -4.89 -9.74
N ARG A 62 12.36 -3.57 -9.48
CA ARG A 62 12.76 -2.54 -10.45
C ARG A 62 14.26 -2.23 -10.40
N ASN A 63 14.72 -1.53 -11.44
CA ASN A 63 16.07 -0.97 -11.48
C ASN A 63 16.26 0.02 -10.34
N VAL A 64 17.39 -0.08 -9.65
CA VAL A 64 17.71 0.76 -8.48
C VAL A 64 17.66 2.26 -8.77
N GLU A 65 18.04 2.65 -10.00
CA GLU A 65 18.09 4.04 -10.46
C GLU A 65 16.69 4.70 -10.46
N ASP A 66 15.64 3.90 -10.68
CA ASP A 66 14.26 4.38 -10.81
C ASP A 66 13.49 4.35 -9.48
N ILE A 67 14.02 3.70 -8.44
CA ILE A 67 13.29 3.41 -7.19
C ILE A 67 12.79 4.68 -6.50
N VAL A 68 13.61 5.74 -6.46
CA VAL A 68 13.23 6.99 -5.79
C VAL A 68 12.13 7.72 -6.56
N GLU A 69 12.23 7.76 -7.89
CA GLU A 69 11.19 8.36 -8.73
C GLU A 69 9.89 7.55 -8.63
N LEU A 70 9.99 6.23 -8.68
CA LEU A 70 8.87 5.32 -8.54
C LEU A 70 8.17 5.53 -7.19
N PHE A 71 8.93 5.65 -6.10
CA PHE A 71 8.39 5.98 -4.78
C PHE A 71 7.61 7.30 -4.82
N GLN A 72 8.20 8.36 -5.38
CA GLN A 72 7.56 9.68 -5.41
C GLN A 72 6.24 9.68 -6.18
N ARG A 73 6.15 8.88 -7.24
CA ARG A 73 4.92 8.72 -8.03
C ARG A 73 3.90 7.81 -7.36
N ALA A 74 4.36 6.79 -6.65
CA ALA A 74 3.48 5.80 -6.04
C ALA A 74 3.02 6.21 -4.64
N PHE A 75 3.72 7.07 -3.93
CA PHE A 75 3.40 7.46 -2.57
C PHE A 75 2.05 8.20 -2.50
N VAL A 76 1.17 7.75 -1.61
CA VAL A 76 -0.15 8.34 -1.40
C VAL A 76 -0.29 8.88 0.02
N LEU A 77 -0.13 8.02 1.03
CA LEU A 77 -0.39 8.34 2.44
C LEU A 77 0.57 7.59 3.38
N ALA A 78 0.84 8.15 4.56
CA ALA A 78 1.75 7.58 5.57
C ALA A 78 1.24 7.75 7.01
N ASP A 79 1.84 6.99 7.92
CA ASP A 79 1.77 7.17 9.38
C ASP A 79 0.39 6.96 10.01
N TYR A 80 -0.42 6.08 9.42
CA TYR A 80 -1.70 5.69 10.01
C TYR A 80 -1.57 4.51 10.95
N ARG A 81 -2.33 4.48 12.05
CA ARG A 81 -2.22 3.45 13.10
C ARG A 81 -2.35 2.02 12.56
N ASN A 82 -3.19 1.81 11.57
CA ASN A 82 -3.41 0.52 10.92
C ASN A 82 -4.03 0.73 9.53
N GLU A 83 -4.22 -0.37 8.80
CA GLU A 83 -4.81 -0.37 7.46
C GLU A 83 -6.23 0.20 7.42
N HIS A 84 -7.07 -0.07 8.43
CA HIS A 84 -8.43 0.46 8.48
C HIS A 84 -8.44 1.99 8.50
N TYR A 85 -7.65 2.61 9.39
CA TYR A 85 -7.54 4.07 9.43
C TYR A 85 -6.92 4.67 8.15
N ALA A 86 -5.98 3.95 7.52
CA ALA A 86 -5.40 4.38 6.26
C ALA A 86 -6.43 4.38 5.12
N ARG A 87 -7.34 3.38 5.08
CA ARG A 87 -8.44 3.30 4.10
C ARG A 87 -9.43 4.43 4.27
N GLU A 88 -9.84 4.73 5.51
CA GLU A 88 -10.75 5.85 5.81
C GLU A 88 -10.14 7.19 5.37
N ALA A 89 -8.85 7.40 5.67
CA ALA A 89 -8.14 8.61 5.25
C ALA A 89 -8.03 8.71 3.72
N LEU A 90 -7.75 7.60 3.03
CA LEU A 90 -7.69 7.55 1.58
C LEU A 90 -9.04 7.90 0.95
N LEU A 91 -10.15 7.37 1.47
CA LEU A 91 -11.50 7.71 1.00
C LEU A 91 -11.80 9.20 1.15
N ALA A 92 -11.38 9.80 2.26
CA ALA A 92 -11.52 11.23 2.49
C ALA A 92 -10.70 12.05 1.47
N GLU A 93 -9.43 11.69 1.23
CA GLU A 93 -8.55 12.35 0.24
C GLU A 93 -9.08 12.24 -1.20
N LEU A 94 -9.66 11.08 -1.55
CA LEU A 94 -10.30 10.88 -2.85
C LEU A 94 -11.63 11.64 -3.00
N GLY A 95 -12.09 12.33 -1.94
CA GLY A 95 -13.34 13.08 -1.95
C GLY A 95 -14.57 12.18 -2.06
N TRP A 96 -14.47 10.92 -1.61
CA TRP A 96 -15.53 9.92 -1.76
C TRP A 96 -16.86 10.40 -1.18
N GLU A 97 -16.85 10.98 0.01
CA GLU A 97 -18.06 11.49 0.66
C GLU A 97 -18.78 12.54 -0.18
N ARG A 98 -18.02 13.46 -0.79
CA ARG A 98 -18.59 14.49 -1.66
C ARG A 98 -19.14 13.90 -2.96
N ALA A 99 -18.45 12.91 -3.54
CA ALA A 99 -18.92 12.20 -4.73
C ALA A 99 -20.23 11.47 -4.44
N ARG A 100 -20.30 10.78 -3.29
CA ARG A 100 -21.49 10.07 -2.80
C ARG A 100 -22.67 11.01 -2.60
N GLU A 101 -22.48 12.13 -1.89
CA GLU A 101 -23.53 13.13 -1.66
C GLU A 101 -24.06 13.73 -2.97
N THR A 102 -23.17 13.99 -3.94
CA THR A 102 -23.54 14.54 -5.24
C THR A 102 -24.39 13.55 -6.04
N ALA A 103 -23.97 12.28 -6.11
CA ALA A 103 -24.72 11.23 -6.80
C ALA A 103 -26.11 11.01 -6.20
N ASN A 104 -26.22 11.00 -4.86
CA ASN A 104 -27.50 10.86 -4.18
C ASN A 104 -28.48 12.00 -4.49
N ARG A 105 -27.97 13.24 -4.58
CA ARG A 105 -28.79 14.41 -4.94
C ARG A 105 -29.26 14.35 -6.38
N GLU A 106 -28.38 13.99 -7.32
CA GLU A 106 -28.70 13.93 -8.76
C GLU A 106 -29.70 12.82 -9.10
N LEU A 107 -29.63 11.68 -8.41
CA LEU A 107 -30.54 10.55 -8.59
C LEU A 107 -31.85 10.69 -7.80
N GLY A 108 -32.04 11.83 -7.14
CA GLY A 108 -33.27 12.21 -6.47
C GLY A 108 -33.49 11.48 -5.15
N ASP A 109 -32.69 11.78 -4.12
CA ASP A 109 -32.89 11.62 -2.66
C ASP A 109 -33.55 10.34 -2.12
N LEU A 110 -33.74 9.30 -2.93
CA LEU A 110 -34.44 8.07 -2.55
C LEU A 110 -33.53 7.10 -1.79
N GLY A 111 -32.28 7.48 -1.49
CA GLY A 111 -31.32 6.58 -0.86
C GLY A 111 -31.10 5.27 -1.65
N LEU A 112 -31.40 5.28 -2.96
CA LEU A 112 -31.40 4.10 -3.83
C LEU A 112 -30.00 3.54 -4.09
N LEU A 113 -28.97 4.35 -3.85
CA LEU A 113 -27.59 3.87 -3.84
C LEU A 113 -27.25 3.40 -2.43
N THR A 114 -27.65 2.17 -2.12
CA THR A 114 -26.95 1.40 -1.09
C THR A 114 -25.60 1.00 -1.67
N TRP A 115 -24.60 1.86 -1.48
CA TRP A 115 -23.23 1.55 -1.88
C TRP A 115 -22.74 0.39 -1.02
N ASP A 116 -22.29 -0.67 -1.68
CA ASP A 116 -21.70 -1.80 -1.00
C ASP A 116 -20.31 -1.40 -0.47
N GLU A 117 -20.24 -1.22 0.85
CA GLU A 117 -18.99 -0.89 1.53
C GLU A 117 -17.92 -1.96 1.25
N ALA A 118 -18.30 -3.24 1.15
CA ALA A 118 -17.35 -4.30 0.85
C ALA A 118 -16.80 -4.19 -0.58
N GLU A 119 -17.63 -3.83 -1.57
CA GLU A 119 -17.16 -3.58 -2.93
C GLU A 119 -16.23 -2.37 -2.99
N LEU A 120 -16.55 -1.29 -2.29
CA LEU A 120 -15.69 -0.11 -2.21
C LEU A 120 -14.33 -0.46 -1.59
N GLN A 121 -14.33 -1.21 -0.48
CA GLN A 121 -13.10 -1.64 0.17
C GLN A 121 -12.30 -2.61 -0.72
N GLY A 122 -12.98 -3.43 -1.52
CA GLY A 122 -12.38 -4.27 -2.56
C GLY A 122 -11.69 -3.42 -3.64
N ALA A 123 -12.39 -2.44 -4.22
CA ALA A 123 -11.84 -1.56 -5.23
C ALA A 123 -10.61 -0.75 -4.73
N ILE A 124 -10.63 -0.32 -3.46
CA ILE A 124 -9.47 0.30 -2.83
C ILE A 124 -8.30 -0.68 -2.72
N ALA A 125 -8.56 -1.92 -2.29
CA ALA A 125 -7.53 -2.95 -2.16
C ALA A 125 -6.91 -3.34 -3.52
N ASP A 126 -7.70 -3.26 -4.59
CA ASP A 126 -7.22 -3.52 -5.95
C ASP A 126 -6.33 -2.40 -6.47
N ARG A 127 -6.68 -1.14 -6.17
CA ARG A 127 -5.95 0.04 -6.66
C ARG A 127 -4.70 0.37 -5.83
N TYR A 128 -4.70 0.09 -4.53
CA TYR A 128 -3.68 0.55 -3.60
C TYR A 128 -3.04 -0.59 -2.82
N THR A 129 -1.73 -0.49 -2.61
CA THR A 129 -0.95 -1.38 -1.75
C THR A 129 -0.84 -0.76 -0.36
N PHE A 130 -1.21 -1.53 0.66
CA PHE A 130 -1.09 -1.14 2.07
C PHE A 130 0.04 -1.91 2.73
N ILE A 131 1.05 -1.20 3.22
CA ILE A 131 2.16 -1.79 3.96
C ILE A 131 2.02 -1.41 5.43
N SER A 132 1.66 -2.40 6.26
CA SER A 132 1.60 -2.24 7.70
C SER A 132 2.92 -2.64 8.33
N THR A 133 3.51 -1.72 9.09
CA THR A 133 4.70 -1.92 9.91
C THR A 133 4.33 -1.73 11.38
N TYR A 134 5.29 -1.94 12.30
CA TYR A 134 5.10 -1.62 13.71
C TYR A 134 4.76 -0.12 13.95
N ASP A 135 5.31 0.76 13.12
CA ASP A 135 5.19 2.22 13.29
C ASP A 135 3.94 2.81 12.63
N GLY A 136 3.25 2.04 11.80
CA GLY A 136 2.06 2.49 11.08
C GLY A 136 1.88 1.82 9.72
N CYS A 137 0.84 2.28 9.01
CA CYS A 137 0.42 1.83 7.70
C CYS A 137 0.69 2.91 6.65
N TYR A 138 1.29 2.49 5.54
CA TYR A 138 1.66 3.32 4.41
C TYR A 138 0.91 2.85 3.18
N VAL A 139 0.50 3.80 2.33
CA VAL A 139 -0.34 3.55 1.16
C VAL A 139 0.41 3.96 -0.10
N PHE A 140 0.44 3.04 -1.06
CA PHE A 140 1.08 3.24 -2.36
C PHE A 140 0.11 2.91 -3.49
N ASP A 141 0.15 3.67 -4.58
CA ASP A 141 -0.64 3.40 -5.78
C ASP A 141 -0.07 2.19 -6.53
N ARG A 142 -0.83 1.09 -6.54
CA ARG A 142 -0.44 -0.18 -7.15
C ARG A 142 -0.29 -0.06 -8.66
N HIS A 143 -1.08 0.80 -9.31
CA HIS A 143 -0.97 0.97 -10.75
C HIS A 143 0.36 1.64 -11.10
N VAL A 144 0.86 2.56 -10.28
CA VAL A 144 2.19 3.13 -10.53
C VAL A 144 3.27 2.05 -10.44
N LEU A 145 3.08 1.06 -9.54
CA LEU A 145 4.04 -0.02 -9.30
C LEU A 145 4.03 -1.10 -10.38
N ILE A 146 2.86 -1.41 -10.95
CA ILE A 146 2.68 -2.45 -11.96
C ILE A 146 2.64 -1.81 -13.35
N PRO A 147 3.58 -2.15 -14.27
CA PRO A 147 3.56 -1.68 -15.65
C PRO A 147 2.20 -1.93 -16.31
N GLU A 148 1.76 -1.06 -17.21
CA GLU A 148 0.47 -1.22 -17.91
C GLU A 148 0.35 -2.53 -18.69
N ASN A 149 1.46 -3.11 -19.12
CA ASN A 149 1.53 -4.40 -19.81
C ASN A 149 1.42 -5.63 -18.88
N GLU A 150 1.39 -5.44 -17.57
CA GLU A 150 1.28 -6.48 -16.54
C GLU A 150 0.03 -6.32 -15.66
N ARG A 151 -0.86 -5.37 -15.99
CA ARG A 151 -2.17 -5.16 -15.36
C ARG A 151 -3.25 -5.94 -16.10
#